data_AF-A0A1Q2YHE0-F1
#
_entry.id   AF-A0A1Q2YHE0-F1
#
_cell.length_a   1.000
_cell.length_b   1.000
_cell.length_c   1.000
_cell.angle_alpha   90.00
_cell.angle_beta   90.00
_cell.angle_gamma   90.00
#
_symmetry.space_group_name_H-M   'P 1'
#
loop_
_entity.id
_entity.type
_entity.pdbx_description
1 polymer ?
#
loop_
_entity_poly.entity_id
_entity_poly.type
_entity_poly.pdbx_seq_one_letter_code
_entity_poly.pdbx_strand_id
1 'polypeptide(L)'
;MKFSSLLCNNLLLLASACYAGKFKSYSDENNSSDSNIQPKCFKPEYNIYSAGDLAAISDCTVLSGSLHITHFDSDSIHMGSIKEIKGDFTVRNISNLIRIEATSLTSIGGVFELNTLNSLTSLSFPKLESVETMKWQVLPILTFVNLDTGIKTINSVIMSDTSLTGFGGFNVETLKTMSINNNRFLERIESTVSEVTGDLLIAANARNIKVSLPNLTWVKSMTVKDTEAINLESLQVIEKSADFSNNKFTTLHMPKLKSAGHTLSIINNKNLDDIEFDNLSEVGGGLMIIDNEKIKKIDFFPSLKSVGGAIEFHGDITSNHFDDLKIIKGSAILKSSSAVFDCGDWMKNEVGKVVRGGKVECGSGKSAKTEVLLVDESGESTQGEPGVNDNSKNVSRHESSIGQKSEANKSRFSLKLAMVIAVYSFSMLLQML
;
A
#
# COMPACT_ATOMS: atom_id res chain seq x y z
N MET A 1 -26.47 49.43 -9.37
CA MET A 1 -25.00 49.34 -9.29
C MET A 1 -24.60 49.44 -7.83
N LYS A 2 -24.11 48.34 -7.23
CA LYS A 2 -23.53 48.30 -5.89
C LYS A 2 -22.01 48.26 -6.07
N PHE A 3 -21.27 49.17 -5.42
CA PHE A 3 -19.84 48.98 -5.15
C PHE A 3 -19.48 49.62 -3.81
N SER A 4 -18.66 48.88 -3.07
CA SER A 4 -18.24 49.07 -1.69
C SER A 4 -16.96 49.90 -1.55
N SER A 5 -17.00 50.82 -0.57
CA SER A 5 -15.94 51.29 0.34
C SER A 5 -14.45 51.07 -0.01
N LEU A 6 -13.75 52.19 -0.26
CA LEU A 6 -12.41 52.49 0.26
C LEU A 6 -12.55 53.50 1.40
N LEU A 7 -11.81 53.35 2.49
CA LEU A 7 -11.48 54.46 3.39
C LEU A 7 -10.09 54.22 3.99
N CYS A 8 -9.16 55.08 3.57
CA CYS A 8 -7.81 55.21 4.06
C CYS A 8 -7.72 56.43 5.01
N ASN A 9 -6.76 56.33 5.93
CA ASN A 9 -6.50 57.15 7.10
C ASN A 9 -6.51 58.67 6.91
N ASN A 10 -6.92 59.36 7.98
CA ASN A 10 -6.82 60.80 8.13
C ASN A 10 -6.02 61.18 9.38
N LEU A 11 -5.24 62.27 9.20
CA LEU A 11 -4.79 63.27 10.17
C LEU A 11 -3.64 62.96 11.17
N LEU A 12 -2.52 63.62 10.90
CA LEU A 12 -1.44 63.96 11.82
C LEU A 12 -1.33 65.49 11.88
N LEU A 13 -1.43 66.09 13.06
CA LEU A 13 -1.07 67.49 13.33
C LEU A 13 -0.43 67.62 14.73
N LEU A 14 0.77 68.21 14.72
CA LEU A 14 1.38 69.15 15.68
C LEU A 14 1.78 68.71 17.10
N ALA A 15 3.09 68.90 17.37
CA ALA A 15 3.66 69.82 18.38
C ALA A 15 4.75 69.21 19.28
N SER A 16 5.86 69.95 19.29
CA SER A 16 7.14 69.82 19.98
C SER A 16 7.11 70.02 21.51
N ALA A 17 8.02 69.35 22.24
CA ALA A 17 8.79 69.94 23.35
C ALA A 17 9.93 69.02 23.84
N CYS A 18 11.09 69.64 24.08
CA CYS A 18 12.31 69.09 24.66
C CYS A 18 12.13 68.57 26.11
N TYR A 19 12.94 67.60 26.55
CA TYR A 19 13.78 67.76 27.75
C TYR A 19 14.86 66.66 27.84
N ALA A 20 16.05 67.09 28.26
CA ALA A 20 17.28 66.32 28.37
C ALA A 20 17.37 65.52 29.68
N GLY A 21 18.20 64.47 29.68
CA GLY A 21 19.05 64.21 30.85
C GLY A 21 19.27 62.76 31.26
N LYS A 22 20.57 62.40 31.21
CA LYS A 22 21.31 61.50 32.12
C LYS A 22 21.31 59.99 31.83
N PHE A 23 22.36 59.60 31.11
CA PHE A 23 23.09 58.36 31.36
C PHE A 23 23.40 58.19 32.85
N LYS A 24 23.04 57.04 33.41
CA LYS A 24 23.63 56.51 34.64
C LYS A 24 23.96 55.04 34.37
N SER A 25 25.25 54.74 34.37
CA SER A 25 25.81 53.40 34.32
C SER A 25 25.33 52.59 35.53
N TYR A 26 24.74 51.44 35.28
CA TYR A 26 24.61 50.38 36.27
C TYR A 26 25.17 49.11 35.63
N SER A 27 26.30 48.68 36.18
CA SER A 27 26.88 47.36 35.99
C SER A 27 25.99 46.35 36.69
N ASP A 28 25.41 45.43 35.94
CA ASP A 28 24.88 44.18 36.50
C ASP A 28 25.61 43.02 35.82
N GLU A 29 26.48 42.40 36.61
CA GLU A 29 26.92 41.02 36.43
C GLU A 29 25.68 40.12 36.43
N ASN A 30 25.24 39.69 35.25
CA ASN A 30 24.36 38.54 35.13
C ASN A 30 25.16 37.37 34.56
N ASN A 31 25.50 36.48 35.48
CA ASN A 31 26.05 35.15 35.29
C ASN A 31 25.05 34.32 34.48
N SER A 32 25.05 34.49 33.14
CA SER A 32 24.35 33.59 32.25
C SER A 32 25.15 32.29 32.19
N SER A 33 24.54 31.19 32.63
CA SER A 33 24.97 29.85 32.27
C SER A 33 25.01 29.77 30.75
N ASP A 34 26.19 30.01 30.19
CA ASP A 34 26.48 29.90 28.77
C ASP A 34 26.23 28.43 28.42
N SER A 35 25.04 28.13 27.91
CA SER A 35 24.79 26.87 27.23
C SER A 35 25.88 26.80 26.17
N ASN A 36 26.81 25.87 26.32
CA ASN A 36 27.93 25.69 25.39
C ASN A 36 27.36 25.24 24.04
N ILE A 37 26.82 26.19 23.26
CA ILE A 37 26.23 25.97 21.95
C ILE A 37 27.40 25.61 21.06
N GLN A 38 27.63 24.31 20.86
CA GLN A 38 28.63 23.83 19.92
C GLN A 38 28.15 24.12 18.50
N PRO A 39 28.66 25.15 17.78
CA PRO A 39 28.07 25.61 16.52
C PRO A 39 28.12 24.53 15.43
N LYS A 40 29.06 23.59 15.55
CA LYS A 40 29.15 22.40 14.70
C LYS A 40 27.88 21.53 14.76
N CYS A 41 27.14 21.52 15.87
CA CYS A 41 25.91 20.74 16.05
C CYS A 41 24.64 21.46 15.52
N PHE A 42 24.82 22.68 14.97
CA PHE A 42 23.73 23.51 14.44
C PHE A 42 23.89 23.84 12.95
N LYS A 43 24.04 22.81 12.10
CA LYS A 43 24.06 22.94 10.63
C LYS A 43 22.77 22.37 10.04
N PRO A 44 22.31 22.88 8.89
CA PRO A 44 21.18 22.28 8.18
C PRO A 44 21.54 20.90 7.62
N GLU A 45 22.81 20.68 7.25
CA GLU A 45 23.27 19.48 6.56
C GLU A 45 24.64 19.02 7.09
N TYR A 46 24.78 17.70 7.24
CA TYR A 46 25.99 17.00 7.66
C TYR A 46 26.36 15.95 6.63
N ASN A 47 27.33 16.24 5.77
CA ASN A 47 27.83 15.28 4.80
C ASN A 47 29.08 14.59 5.36
N ILE A 48 29.02 13.27 5.54
CA ILE A 48 30.04 12.44 6.16
C ILE A 48 30.57 11.46 5.10
N TYR A 49 31.88 11.50 4.88
CA TYR A 49 32.57 10.61 3.93
C TYR A 49 33.62 9.74 4.61
N SER A 50 34.00 10.07 5.85
CA SER A 50 35.03 9.36 6.58
C SER A 50 34.72 9.21 8.07
N ALA A 51 35.38 8.26 8.72
CA ALA A 51 35.37 8.14 10.18
C ALA A 51 35.82 9.44 10.89
N GLY A 52 36.72 10.21 10.28
CA GLY A 52 37.16 11.51 10.78
C GLY A 52 36.05 12.57 10.77
N ASP A 53 35.26 12.63 9.70
CA ASP A 53 34.11 13.54 9.59
C ASP A 53 33.07 13.22 10.67
N LEU A 54 32.81 11.92 10.89
CA LEU A 54 31.86 11.47 11.91
C LEU A 54 32.37 11.78 13.32
N ALA A 55 33.67 11.58 13.57
CA ALA A 55 34.30 11.90 14.84
C ALA A 55 34.16 13.39 15.20
N ALA A 56 34.22 14.28 14.21
CA ALA A 56 34.11 15.73 14.40
C ALA A 56 32.76 16.17 15.00
N ILE A 57 31.71 15.36 14.85
CA ILE A 57 30.35 15.63 15.36
C ILE A 57 29.88 14.64 16.44
N SER A 58 30.74 13.69 16.83
CA SER A 58 30.38 12.57 17.74
C SER A 58 30.07 12.98 19.19
N ASP A 59 30.52 14.16 19.60
CA ASP A 59 30.25 14.81 20.89
C ASP A 59 28.99 15.69 20.86
N CYS A 60 28.36 15.88 19.70
CA CYS A 60 27.05 16.49 19.61
C CYS A 60 26.00 15.59 20.26
N THR A 61 25.19 16.13 21.16
CA THR A 61 24.02 15.41 21.69
C THR A 61 22.82 15.48 20.74
N VAL A 62 22.66 16.60 20.04
CA VAL A 62 21.57 16.86 19.10
C VAL A 62 22.16 17.42 17.81
N LEU A 63 21.74 16.90 16.65
CA LEU A 63 22.02 17.49 15.34
C LEU A 63 20.78 18.25 14.86
N SER A 64 20.92 19.55 14.55
CA SER A 64 19.79 20.38 14.11
C SER A 64 19.30 20.08 12.69
N GLY A 65 20.09 19.37 11.89
CA GLY A 65 19.87 19.15 10.46
C GLY A 65 19.94 17.67 10.08
N SER A 66 20.02 17.43 8.77
CA SER A 66 20.06 16.09 8.20
C SER A 66 21.50 15.54 8.13
N LEU A 67 21.63 14.25 8.40
CA LEU A 67 22.88 13.51 8.37
C LEU A 67 22.94 12.58 7.16
N HIS A 68 23.90 12.84 6.27
CA HIS A 68 24.10 12.10 5.04
C HIS A 68 25.46 11.42 5.05
N ILE A 69 25.47 10.09 5.02
CA ILE A 69 26.67 9.28 4.97
C ILE A 69 26.74 8.57 3.62
N THR A 70 27.78 8.88 2.84
CA THR A 70 28.02 8.26 1.52
C THR A 70 29.52 8.03 1.34
N HIS A 71 29.92 7.04 0.53
CA HIS A 71 31.33 6.75 0.25
C HIS A 71 32.20 6.59 1.51
N PHE A 72 31.63 6.02 2.58
CA PHE A 72 32.28 5.95 3.88
C PHE A 72 33.48 5.01 3.88
N ASP A 73 34.62 5.49 4.40
CA ASP A 73 35.93 4.81 4.35
C ASP A 73 36.12 3.68 5.38
N SER A 74 35.13 3.44 6.25
CA SER A 74 35.18 2.43 7.31
C SER A 74 34.09 1.36 7.14
N ASP A 75 34.33 0.20 7.74
CA ASP A 75 33.39 -0.93 7.79
C ASP A 75 32.27 -0.73 8.83
N SER A 76 32.36 0.32 9.64
CA SER A 76 31.50 0.51 10.80
C SER A 76 31.21 1.97 11.12
N ILE A 77 29.93 2.26 11.33
CA ILE A 77 29.45 3.57 11.76
C ILE A 77 29.08 3.48 13.24
N HIS A 78 29.70 4.32 14.06
CA HIS A 78 29.36 4.47 15.48
C HIS A 78 28.96 5.93 15.74
N MET A 79 27.70 6.15 16.11
CA MET A 79 27.13 7.50 16.27
C MET A 79 27.49 8.17 17.61
N GLY A 80 28.19 7.46 18.50
CA GLY A 80 28.68 8.01 19.77
C GLY A 80 27.55 8.50 20.69
N SER A 81 27.62 9.77 21.09
CA SER A 81 26.72 10.37 22.08
C SER A 81 25.47 11.03 21.50
N ILE A 82 25.32 11.02 20.16
CA ILE A 82 24.18 11.62 19.47
C ILE A 82 22.90 10.92 19.93
N LYS A 83 21.98 11.71 20.50
CA LYS A 83 20.66 11.27 20.97
C LYS A 83 19.56 11.63 20.00
N GLU A 84 19.70 12.71 19.25
CA GLU A 84 18.64 13.20 18.37
C GLU A 84 19.21 13.77 17.08
N ILE A 85 18.57 13.42 15.97
CA ILE A 85 18.76 14.03 14.66
C ILE A 85 17.45 14.71 14.28
N LYS A 86 17.42 16.03 14.16
CA LYS A 86 16.19 16.78 13.85
C LYS A 86 15.74 16.61 12.39
N GLY A 87 16.68 16.35 11.48
CA GLY A 87 16.41 16.08 10.07
C GLY A 87 16.40 14.60 9.73
N ASP A 88 16.81 14.29 8.50
CA ASP A 88 16.94 12.93 7.98
C ASP A 88 18.23 12.26 8.47
N PHE A 89 18.24 10.94 8.52
CA PHE A 89 19.47 10.15 8.64
C PHE A 89 19.55 9.19 7.47
N THR A 90 20.46 9.45 6.52
CA THR A 90 20.59 8.65 5.31
C THR A 90 21.98 8.04 5.19
N VAL A 91 22.03 6.74 4.91
CA VAL A 91 23.27 6.00 4.62
C VAL A 91 23.10 5.30 3.28
N ARG A 92 23.90 5.69 2.27
CA ARG A 92 23.69 5.23 0.89
C ARG A 92 24.99 4.83 0.19
N ASN A 93 24.92 3.80 -0.64
CA ASN A 93 25.96 3.39 -1.60
C ASN A 93 27.32 3.09 -0.94
N ILE A 94 27.33 2.26 0.10
CA ILE A 94 28.56 1.87 0.81
C ILE A 94 28.65 0.35 0.81
N SER A 95 29.54 -0.18 -0.03
CA SER A 95 29.65 -1.61 -0.29
C SER A 95 30.45 -2.37 0.78
N ASN A 96 31.26 -1.70 1.59
CA ASN A 96 32.12 -2.28 2.63
C ASN A 96 31.55 -2.09 4.05
N LEU A 97 30.44 -1.38 4.23
CA LEU A 97 29.85 -1.13 5.54
C LEU A 97 29.19 -2.41 6.07
N ILE A 98 29.66 -2.90 7.23
CA ILE A 98 29.23 -4.14 7.87
C ILE A 98 28.22 -3.87 8.99
N ARG A 99 28.40 -2.79 9.76
CA ARG A 99 27.60 -2.48 10.96
C ARG A 99 27.31 -0.99 11.12
N ILE A 100 26.12 -0.66 11.63
CA ILE A 100 25.75 0.68 12.07
C ILE A 100 25.22 0.60 13.50
N GLU A 101 25.81 1.39 14.40
CA GLU A 101 25.47 1.41 15.81
C GLU A 101 25.21 2.83 16.31
N ALA A 102 24.03 3.03 16.88
CA ALA A 102 23.63 4.28 17.51
C ALA A 102 22.95 4.01 18.86
N THR A 103 23.77 3.63 19.85
CA THR A 103 23.31 3.17 21.18
C THR A 103 22.62 4.24 22.03
N SER A 104 22.81 5.51 21.68
CA SER A 104 22.21 6.66 22.37
C SER A 104 21.07 7.32 21.60
N LEU A 105 20.89 7.00 20.31
CA LEU A 105 19.94 7.68 19.44
C LEU A 105 18.51 7.30 19.80
N THR A 106 17.71 8.30 20.17
CA THR A 106 16.31 8.15 20.57
C THR A 106 15.33 8.61 19.51
N SER A 107 15.70 9.59 18.68
CA SER A 107 14.82 10.14 17.65
C SER A 107 15.54 10.57 16.37
N ILE A 108 14.85 10.34 15.25
CA ILE A 108 15.15 10.88 13.92
C ILE A 108 13.91 11.65 13.49
N GLY A 109 14.02 12.96 13.26
CA GLY A 109 12.88 13.82 12.95
C GLY A 109 12.31 13.63 11.56
N GLY A 110 13.12 13.11 10.62
CA GLY A 110 12.72 12.85 9.24
C GLY A 110 12.88 11.37 8.84
N VAL A 111 13.44 11.17 7.64
CA VAL A 111 13.62 9.86 7.02
C VAL A 111 14.85 9.17 7.59
N PHE A 112 14.69 7.94 8.09
CA PHE A 112 15.78 7.01 8.31
C PHE A 112 15.94 6.12 7.08
N GLU A 113 16.90 6.47 6.22
CA GLU A 113 17.15 5.77 4.97
C GLU A 113 18.43 4.95 5.00
N LEU A 114 18.29 3.67 4.63
CA LEU A 114 19.40 2.76 4.37
C LEU A 114 19.21 2.23 2.96
N ASN A 115 20.15 2.53 2.06
CA ASN A 115 20.03 2.19 0.65
C ASN A 115 21.33 1.65 0.07
N THR A 116 21.27 0.49 -0.59
CA THR A 116 22.41 -0.10 -1.32
C THR A 116 23.63 -0.28 -0.40
N LEU A 117 23.42 -1.06 0.66
CA LEU A 117 24.44 -1.39 1.66
C LEU A 117 24.72 -2.90 1.60
N ASN A 118 25.44 -3.30 0.55
CA ASN A 118 25.57 -4.71 0.14
C ASN A 118 26.26 -5.62 1.16
N SER A 119 27.06 -5.05 2.07
CA SER A 119 27.76 -5.80 3.12
C SER A 119 27.17 -5.61 4.52
N LEU A 120 26.08 -4.85 4.65
CA LEU A 120 25.51 -4.53 5.95
C LEU A 120 24.84 -5.77 6.54
N THR A 121 25.35 -6.23 7.68
CA THR A 121 24.85 -7.43 8.38
C THR A 121 24.10 -7.09 9.65
N SER A 122 24.45 -5.97 10.30
CA SER A 122 23.96 -5.61 11.63
C SER A 122 23.58 -4.13 11.74
N LEU A 123 22.40 -3.88 12.32
CA LEU A 123 21.92 -2.57 12.74
C LEU A 123 21.59 -2.60 14.23
N SER A 124 22.09 -1.63 14.99
CA SER A 124 21.81 -1.54 16.43
C SER A 124 21.39 -0.14 16.85
N PHE A 125 20.11 0.00 17.19
CA PHE A 125 19.43 1.23 17.59
C PHE A 125 18.55 0.96 18.83
N PRO A 126 19.14 0.48 19.95
CA PRO A 126 18.37 -0.07 21.07
C PRO A 126 17.49 0.95 21.80
N LYS A 127 17.69 2.25 21.59
CA LYS A 127 16.92 3.33 22.22
C LYS A 127 16.06 4.14 21.25
N LEU A 128 16.04 3.77 19.97
CA LEU A 128 15.30 4.52 18.97
C LEU A 128 13.81 4.29 19.20
N GLU A 129 13.06 5.38 19.41
CA GLU A 129 11.62 5.34 19.67
C GLU A 129 10.81 6.12 18.64
N SER A 130 11.42 7.08 17.94
CA SER A 130 10.71 7.98 17.01
C SER A 130 11.47 8.13 15.70
N VAL A 131 10.77 7.90 14.59
CA VAL A 131 11.25 8.17 13.23
C VAL A 131 10.05 8.53 12.36
N GLU A 132 10.13 9.55 11.51
CA GLU A 132 8.98 9.88 10.65
C GLU A 132 8.77 8.79 9.58
N THR A 133 9.83 8.43 8.84
CA THR A 133 9.77 7.40 7.79
C THR A 133 10.98 6.48 7.88
N MET A 134 10.74 5.17 7.93
CA MET A 134 11.78 4.15 7.79
C MET A 134 11.80 3.66 6.33
N LYS A 135 12.93 3.82 5.65
CA LYS A 135 13.12 3.45 4.24
C LYS A 135 14.37 2.59 4.07
N TRP A 136 14.19 1.27 4.04
CA TRP A 136 15.28 0.29 3.98
C TRP A 136 15.20 -0.49 2.68
N GLN A 137 16.20 -0.31 1.81
CA GLN A 137 16.18 -0.88 0.46
C GLN A 137 17.55 -1.41 0.08
N VAL A 138 17.58 -2.57 -0.57
CA VAL A 138 18.82 -3.19 -1.08
C VAL A 138 19.82 -3.42 0.07
N LEU A 139 19.41 -4.27 1.01
CA LEU A 139 20.18 -4.68 2.20
C LEU A 139 20.31 -6.22 2.22
N PRO A 140 20.95 -6.81 1.19
CA PRO A 140 20.78 -8.22 0.82
C PRO A 140 21.30 -9.21 1.85
N ILE A 141 22.11 -8.79 2.83
CA ILE A 141 22.63 -9.66 3.90
C ILE A 141 22.35 -9.12 5.30
N LEU A 142 21.44 -8.14 5.43
CA LEU A 142 21.00 -7.65 6.72
C LEU A 142 20.17 -8.73 7.41
N THR A 143 20.69 -9.25 8.53
CA THR A 143 20.08 -10.35 9.28
C THR A 143 19.84 -10.00 10.73
N PHE A 144 20.58 -9.04 11.29
CA PHE A 144 20.42 -8.60 12.67
C PHE A 144 19.99 -7.13 12.75
N VAL A 145 18.87 -6.89 13.42
CA VAL A 145 18.33 -5.57 13.72
C VAL A 145 17.96 -5.53 15.20
N ASN A 146 18.62 -4.67 15.95
CA ASN A 146 18.25 -4.35 17.33
C ASN A 146 17.47 -3.02 17.37
N LEU A 147 16.21 -3.11 17.80
CA LEU A 147 15.31 -2.01 18.13
C LEU A 147 14.64 -2.30 19.49
N ASP A 148 15.44 -2.55 20.54
CA ASP A 148 14.98 -3.06 21.85
C ASP A 148 13.80 -2.28 22.48
N THR A 149 13.79 -0.94 22.37
CA THR A 149 12.66 -0.12 22.87
C THR A 149 11.40 -0.18 22.01
N GLY A 150 11.52 -0.62 20.75
CA GLY A 150 10.51 -0.49 19.73
C GLY A 150 10.29 0.96 19.28
N ILE A 151 9.86 1.14 18.04
CA ILE A 151 9.45 2.41 17.47
C ILE A 151 8.01 2.71 17.93
N LYS A 152 7.84 3.78 18.71
CA LYS A 152 6.56 4.25 19.24
C LYS A 152 5.89 5.27 18.33
N THR A 153 6.69 5.99 17.54
CA THR A 153 6.20 7.00 16.60
C THR A 153 6.82 6.73 15.24
N ILE A 154 5.99 6.35 14.27
CA ILE A 154 6.36 6.21 12.87
C ILE A 154 5.16 6.45 11.98
N ASN A 155 5.38 7.15 10.86
CA ASN A 155 4.34 7.44 9.89
C ASN A 155 4.43 6.54 8.66
N SER A 156 5.62 6.06 8.26
CA SER A 156 5.75 5.20 7.09
C SER A 156 6.87 4.18 7.20
N VAL A 157 6.59 2.95 6.76
CA VAL A 157 7.54 1.84 6.63
C VAL A 157 7.64 1.45 5.15
N ILE A 158 8.84 1.53 4.58
CA ILE A 158 9.15 1.08 3.23
C ILE A 158 10.36 0.14 3.33
N MET A 159 10.16 -1.14 3.02
CA MET A 159 11.19 -2.16 3.16
C MET A 159 11.22 -3.09 1.94
N SER A 160 12.37 -3.13 1.26
CA SER A 160 12.60 -4.07 0.16
C SER A 160 14.01 -4.64 0.11
N ASP A 161 14.12 -5.85 -0.45
CA ASP A 161 15.40 -6.50 -0.77
C ASP A 161 16.30 -6.68 0.47
N THR A 162 15.70 -7.11 1.59
CA THR A 162 16.41 -7.44 2.83
C THR A 162 16.48 -8.96 3.07
N SER A 163 17.39 -9.38 3.94
CA SER A 163 17.51 -10.78 4.42
C SER A 163 16.90 -11.00 5.81
N LEU A 164 16.02 -10.11 6.25
CA LEU A 164 15.31 -10.26 7.52
C LEU A 164 14.33 -11.43 7.45
N THR A 165 14.21 -12.18 8.54
CA THR A 165 13.26 -13.32 8.65
C THR A 165 11.95 -12.96 9.33
N GLY A 166 11.96 -11.88 10.11
CA GLY A 166 10.78 -11.28 10.69
C GLY A 166 10.96 -9.78 10.75
N PHE A 167 9.84 -9.06 10.67
CA PHE A 167 9.82 -7.62 10.87
C PHE A 167 8.66 -7.26 11.80
N GLY A 168 8.97 -6.43 12.78
CA GLY A 168 8.09 -5.98 13.84
C GLY A 168 8.79 -4.88 14.64
N GLY A 169 8.32 -4.61 15.85
CA GLY A 169 8.95 -3.61 16.72
C GLY A 169 8.49 -2.18 16.44
N PHE A 170 7.33 -1.99 15.81
CA PHE A 170 6.61 -0.72 15.82
C PHE A 170 5.18 -0.97 16.31
N ASN A 171 4.82 -0.28 17.40
CA ASN A 171 3.49 -0.34 18.01
C ASN A 171 2.88 1.06 17.89
N VAL A 172 2.28 1.32 16.74
CA VAL A 172 1.69 2.63 16.41
C VAL A 172 0.21 2.50 16.16
N GLU A 173 -0.52 3.59 16.35
CA GLU A 173 -1.96 3.64 16.06
C GLU A 173 -2.21 3.80 14.56
N THR A 174 -1.48 4.71 13.91
CA THR A 174 -1.69 5.08 12.51
C THR A 174 -0.39 5.01 11.73
N LEU A 175 -0.45 4.45 10.53
CA LEU A 175 0.56 4.61 9.48
C LEU A 175 -0.06 5.33 8.29
N LYS A 176 0.74 6.09 7.57
CA LYS A 176 0.42 6.48 6.20
C LYS A 176 0.73 5.36 5.22
N THR A 177 1.92 4.77 5.27
CA THR A 177 2.32 3.75 4.30
C THR A 177 2.97 2.57 5.00
N MET A 178 2.57 1.37 4.60
CA MET A 178 3.23 0.12 4.97
C MET A 178 3.50 -0.67 3.70
N SER A 179 4.70 -0.53 3.15
CA SER A 179 5.14 -1.22 1.92
C SER A 179 6.29 -2.15 2.23
N ILE A 180 6.01 -3.45 2.29
CA ILE A 180 7.00 -4.49 2.58
C ILE A 180 6.97 -5.50 1.44
N ASN A 181 7.99 -5.46 0.60
CA ASN A 181 8.02 -6.24 -0.63
C ASN A 181 9.42 -6.74 -1.01
N ASN A 182 9.51 -7.78 -1.82
CA ASN A 182 10.79 -8.33 -2.31
C ASN A 182 11.74 -8.82 -1.19
N ASN A 183 11.23 -9.21 -0.02
CA ASN A 183 12.05 -9.75 1.07
C ASN A 183 11.95 -11.28 1.07
N ARG A 184 12.83 -11.93 0.30
CA ARG A 184 12.80 -13.39 0.02
C ARG A 184 12.79 -14.28 1.27
N PHE A 185 13.35 -13.80 2.37
CA PHE A 185 13.48 -14.56 3.62
C PHE A 185 12.51 -14.11 4.71
N LEU A 186 11.69 -13.08 4.47
CA LEU A 186 10.79 -12.52 5.47
C LEU A 186 9.54 -13.38 5.63
N GLU A 187 9.48 -14.14 6.72
CA GLU A 187 8.42 -15.12 6.98
C GLU A 187 7.30 -14.59 7.89
N ARG A 188 7.50 -13.44 8.53
CA ARG A 188 6.55 -12.91 9.52
C ARG A 188 6.52 -11.38 9.54
N ILE A 189 5.30 -10.85 9.52
CA ILE A 189 5.00 -9.44 9.79
C ILE A 189 3.91 -9.40 10.85
N GLU A 190 4.19 -8.71 11.96
CA GLU A 190 3.23 -8.51 13.04
C GLU A 190 3.21 -7.03 13.44
N SER A 191 2.02 -6.45 13.53
CA SER A 191 1.84 -5.07 13.96
C SER A 191 0.49 -4.86 14.64
N THR A 192 0.45 -3.96 15.61
CA THR A 192 -0.77 -3.53 16.29
C THR A 192 -1.44 -2.31 15.64
N VAL A 193 -0.99 -1.92 14.43
CA VAL A 193 -1.52 -0.75 13.72
C VAL A 193 -3.04 -0.82 13.57
N SER A 194 -3.71 0.27 13.91
CA SER A 194 -5.16 0.42 13.84
C SER A 194 -5.60 0.96 12.48
N GLU A 195 -4.83 1.90 11.90
CA GLU A 195 -5.19 2.57 10.66
C GLU A 195 -4.03 2.72 9.67
N VAL A 196 -4.29 2.49 8.38
CA VAL A 196 -3.34 2.79 7.28
C VAL A 196 -3.95 3.78 6.28
N THR A 197 -3.55 5.04 6.37
CA THR A 197 -4.09 6.23 5.65
C THR A 197 -3.62 6.43 4.22
N GLY A 198 -2.72 5.58 3.76
CA GLY A 198 -2.25 5.45 2.40
C GLY A 198 -2.30 4.00 1.95
N ASP A 199 -1.16 3.48 1.50
CA ASP A 199 -1.11 2.15 0.89
C ASP A 199 -0.52 1.12 1.85
N LEU A 200 -1.23 0.00 1.97
CA LEU A 200 -0.72 -1.25 2.54
C LEU A 200 -0.35 -2.18 1.39
N LEU A 201 0.95 -2.44 1.20
CA LEU A 201 1.47 -3.34 0.18
C LEU A 201 2.30 -4.45 0.82
N ILE A 202 1.84 -5.68 0.67
CA ILE A 202 2.60 -6.90 0.98
C ILE A 202 2.68 -7.75 -0.28
N ALA A 203 3.88 -7.94 -0.83
CA ALA A 203 4.07 -8.71 -2.07
C ALA A 203 5.49 -9.27 -2.20
N ALA A 204 5.68 -10.36 -2.93
CA ALA A 204 7.01 -10.90 -3.25
C ALA A 204 7.95 -11.11 -2.03
N ASN A 205 7.40 -11.42 -0.85
CA ASN A 205 8.20 -11.77 0.33
C ASN A 205 8.45 -13.30 0.39
N ALA A 206 8.82 -13.85 1.55
CA ALA A 206 8.98 -15.29 1.66
C ALA A 206 7.69 -16.03 1.31
N ARG A 207 7.83 -17.18 0.67
CA ARG A 207 6.70 -17.98 0.16
C ARG A 207 5.72 -18.47 1.23
N ASN A 208 6.15 -18.47 2.49
CA ASN A 208 5.44 -18.90 3.70
C ASN A 208 5.11 -17.71 4.62
N ILE A 209 5.14 -16.48 4.10
CA ILE A 209 4.95 -15.28 4.93
C ILE A 209 3.58 -15.28 5.61
N LYS A 210 3.60 -15.04 6.92
CA LYS A 210 2.41 -14.84 7.75
C LYS A 210 2.31 -13.38 8.15
N VAL A 211 1.17 -12.76 7.88
CA VAL A 211 0.89 -11.36 8.18
C VAL A 211 -0.20 -11.29 9.24
N SER A 212 0.07 -10.63 10.36
CA SER A 212 -0.91 -10.45 11.43
C SER A 212 -1.11 -8.97 11.74
N LEU A 213 -2.31 -8.46 11.43
CA LEU A 213 -2.74 -7.08 11.68
C LEU A 213 -4.09 -7.10 12.44
N PRO A 214 -4.15 -7.73 13.62
CA PRO A 214 -5.41 -8.06 14.30
C PRO A 214 -6.18 -6.82 14.78
N ASN A 215 -5.52 -5.68 14.89
CA ASN A 215 -6.12 -4.41 15.35
C ASN A 215 -6.47 -3.47 14.20
N LEU A 216 -6.09 -3.79 12.95
CA LEU A 216 -6.34 -2.92 11.81
C LEU A 216 -7.85 -2.81 11.60
N THR A 217 -8.41 -1.62 11.80
CA THR A 217 -9.85 -1.34 11.64
C THR A 217 -10.15 -0.61 10.35
N TRP A 218 -9.18 0.13 9.82
CA TRP A 218 -9.38 0.97 8.65
C TRP A 218 -8.12 1.00 7.76
N VAL A 219 -8.31 0.88 6.45
CA VAL A 219 -7.25 1.02 5.45
C VAL A 219 -7.75 1.82 4.27
N LYS A 220 -6.90 2.68 3.70
CA LYS A 220 -7.27 3.41 2.50
C LYS A 220 -7.22 2.51 1.26
N SER A 221 -6.06 1.94 0.96
CA SER A 221 -5.92 0.94 -0.10
C SER A 221 -5.00 -0.19 0.36
N MET A 222 -5.30 -1.42 -0.07
CA MET A 222 -4.44 -2.57 0.23
C MET A 222 -4.20 -3.48 -0.97
N THR A 223 -3.01 -4.06 -1.02
CA THR A 223 -2.62 -5.09 -1.98
C THR A 223 -1.82 -6.16 -1.25
N VAL A 224 -2.33 -7.38 -1.25
CA VAL A 224 -1.75 -8.55 -0.58
C VAL A 224 -1.55 -9.65 -1.61
N LYS A 225 -0.28 -10.00 -1.84
CA LYS A 225 0.14 -11.04 -2.80
C LYS A 225 1.13 -12.00 -2.18
N ASP A 226 1.19 -13.20 -2.75
CA ASP A 226 2.17 -14.23 -2.39
C ASP A 226 2.21 -14.57 -0.89
N THR A 227 1.09 -14.40 -0.19
CA THR A 227 1.00 -14.53 1.28
C THR A 227 0.41 -15.89 1.70
N GLU A 228 0.99 -16.52 2.72
CA GLU A 228 0.57 -17.84 3.22
C GLU A 228 -0.56 -17.75 4.25
N ALA A 229 -0.57 -16.72 5.09
CA ALA A 229 -1.65 -16.47 6.03
C ALA A 229 -1.78 -14.97 6.31
N ILE A 230 -3.01 -14.50 6.49
CA ILE A 230 -3.29 -13.11 6.85
C ILE A 230 -4.38 -13.02 7.92
N ASN A 231 -4.16 -12.21 8.95
CA ASN A 231 -5.17 -11.89 9.98
C ASN A 231 -5.60 -10.41 9.85
N LEU A 232 -6.89 -10.21 9.56
CA LEU A 232 -7.57 -8.92 9.41
C LEU A 232 -8.93 -8.91 10.14
N GLU A 233 -9.08 -9.70 11.21
CA GLU A 233 -10.37 -9.93 11.88
C GLU A 233 -11.08 -8.64 12.37
N SER A 234 -10.32 -7.57 12.61
CA SER A 234 -10.85 -6.29 13.06
C SER A 234 -11.15 -5.29 11.94
N LEU A 235 -10.83 -5.60 10.68
CA LEU A 235 -10.95 -4.66 9.58
C LEU A 235 -12.42 -4.32 9.33
N GLN A 236 -12.75 -3.04 9.41
CA GLN A 236 -14.12 -2.53 9.26
C GLN A 236 -14.33 -1.77 7.96
N VAL A 237 -13.32 -1.07 7.46
CA VAL A 237 -13.46 -0.19 6.30
C VAL A 237 -12.23 -0.27 5.41
N ILE A 238 -12.48 -0.45 4.11
CA ILE A 238 -11.52 -0.18 3.04
C ILE A 238 -12.01 1.07 2.32
N GLU A 239 -11.32 2.22 2.45
CA GLU A 239 -11.77 3.50 1.87
C GLU A 239 -11.83 3.45 0.34
N LYS A 240 -10.85 2.78 -0.28
CA LYS A 240 -10.75 2.59 -1.73
C LYS A 240 -10.79 1.12 -2.08
N SER A 241 -9.68 0.55 -2.51
CA SER A 241 -9.63 -0.80 -3.10
C SER A 241 -8.79 -1.75 -2.27
N ALA A 242 -9.16 -3.03 -2.32
CA ALA A 242 -8.37 -4.13 -1.81
C ALA A 242 -8.15 -5.18 -2.89
N ASP A 243 -6.88 -5.57 -3.11
CA ASP A 243 -6.49 -6.66 -4.01
C ASP A 243 -5.85 -7.79 -3.22
N PHE A 244 -6.50 -8.96 -3.20
CA PHE A 244 -5.96 -10.21 -2.69
C PHE A 244 -5.68 -11.14 -3.86
N SER A 245 -4.46 -11.09 -4.39
CA SER A 245 -4.10 -11.86 -5.58
C SER A 245 -2.91 -12.78 -5.42
N ASN A 246 -3.01 -14.01 -5.95
CA ASN A 246 -1.93 -15.00 -5.96
C ASN A 246 -1.46 -15.42 -4.55
N ASN A 247 -2.37 -15.47 -3.58
CA ASN A 247 -2.05 -15.93 -2.24
C ASN A 247 -2.24 -17.43 -2.07
N LYS A 248 -1.66 -17.95 -0.99
CA LYS A 248 -1.71 -19.37 -0.61
C LYS A 248 -2.55 -19.63 0.63
N PHE A 249 -3.02 -18.57 1.29
CA PHE A 249 -3.90 -18.70 2.43
C PHE A 249 -5.15 -19.52 2.07
N THR A 250 -5.61 -20.32 3.03
CA THR A 250 -6.83 -21.12 2.92
C THR A 250 -8.06 -20.37 3.42
N THR A 251 -7.85 -19.40 4.32
CA THR A 251 -8.89 -18.59 4.94
C THR A 251 -8.74 -17.12 4.58
N LEU A 252 -9.86 -16.41 4.42
CA LEU A 252 -9.91 -14.95 4.32
C LEU A 252 -11.11 -14.42 5.13
N HIS A 253 -10.85 -14.09 6.39
CA HIS A 253 -11.89 -13.67 7.33
C HIS A 253 -11.80 -12.18 7.61
N MET A 254 -12.87 -11.46 7.28
CA MET A 254 -13.09 -10.06 7.62
C MET A 254 -14.54 -9.86 8.08
N PRO A 255 -14.96 -10.54 9.17
CA PRO A 255 -16.36 -10.56 9.59
C PRO A 255 -16.88 -9.18 10.00
N LYS A 256 -16.00 -8.23 10.35
CA LYS A 256 -16.36 -6.86 10.72
C LYS A 256 -16.35 -5.87 9.56
N LEU A 257 -15.92 -6.28 8.36
CA LEU A 257 -15.82 -5.38 7.21
C LEU A 257 -17.21 -4.92 6.80
N LYS A 258 -17.45 -3.61 6.80
CA LYS A 258 -18.75 -2.98 6.50
C LYS A 258 -18.82 -2.51 5.05
N SER A 259 -17.70 -2.03 4.51
CA SER A 259 -17.65 -1.40 3.19
C SER A 259 -16.27 -1.46 2.56
N ALA A 260 -16.25 -1.58 1.22
CA ALA A 260 -15.11 -1.25 0.37
C ALA A 260 -15.51 -0.13 -0.59
N GLY A 261 -14.84 1.03 -0.54
CA GLY A 261 -15.30 2.22 -1.29
C GLY A 261 -15.17 2.09 -2.80
N HIS A 262 -14.21 1.31 -3.30
CA HIS A 262 -14.02 1.00 -4.72
C HIS A 262 -14.02 -0.52 -4.95
N THR A 263 -12.94 -1.09 -5.46
CA THR A 263 -12.91 -2.48 -5.91
C THR A 263 -12.41 -3.42 -4.83
N LEU A 264 -13.15 -4.50 -4.60
CA LEU A 264 -12.69 -5.67 -3.84
C LEU A 264 -12.38 -6.81 -4.81
N SER A 265 -11.11 -7.22 -4.86
CA SER A 265 -10.62 -8.26 -5.75
C SER A 265 -10.06 -9.45 -4.97
N ILE A 266 -10.55 -10.65 -5.29
CA ILE A 266 -10.05 -11.94 -4.78
C ILE A 266 -9.69 -12.78 -6.00
N ILE A 267 -8.41 -12.85 -6.34
CA ILE A 267 -7.96 -13.37 -7.65
C ILE A 267 -6.86 -14.44 -7.49
N ASN A 268 -7.03 -15.59 -8.15
CA ASN A 268 -6.01 -16.64 -8.24
C ASN A 268 -5.49 -17.12 -6.87
N ASN A 269 -6.33 -17.18 -5.84
CA ASN A 269 -6.02 -17.75 -4.53
C ASN A 269 -6.43 -19.23 -4.54
N LYS A 270 -5.59 -20.09 -5.14
CA LYS A 270 -5.95 -21.48 -5.46
C LYS A 270 -6.34 -22.34 -4.26
N ASN A 271 -5.82 -22.02 -3.08
CA ASN A 271 -6.06 -22.77 -1.85
C ASN A 271 -7.22 -22.25 -1.00
N LEU A 272 -7.77 -21.08 -1.35
CA LEU A 272 -8.80 -20.38 -0.58
C LEU A 272 -10.15 -21.10 -0.69
N ASP A 273 -10.65 -21.60 0.44
CA ASP A 273 -11.93 -22.31 0.55
C ASP A 273 -12.83 -21.83 1.69
N ASP A 274 -12.30 -21.03 2.61
CA ASP A 274 -13.03 -20.48 3.75
C ASP A 274 -12.96 -18.95 3.75
N ILE A 275 -14.11 -18.29 3.61
CA ILE A 275 -14.22 -16.86 3.39
C ILE A 275 -15.39 -16.32 4.22
N GLU A 276 -15.15 -15.22 4.93
CA GLU A 276 -16.17 -14.57 5.76
C GLU A 276 -16.19 -13.05 5.54
N PHE A 277 -17.31 -12.56 5.00
CA PHE A 277 -17.61 -11.13 4.83
C PHE A 277 -19.02 -10.79 5.35
N ASP A 278 -19.38 -11.33 6.52
CA ASP A 278 -20.72 -11.29 7.09
C ASP A 278 -21.37 -9.90 7.12
N ASN A 279 -20.60 -8.87 7.44
CA ASN A 279 -21.09 -7.49 7.59
C ASN A 279 -20.86 -6.61 6.36
N LEU A 280 -20.29 -7.14 5.26
CA LEU A 280 -19.97 -6.32 4.09
C LEU A 280 -21.27 -5.93 3.40
N SER A 281 -21.64 -4.67 3.54
CA SER A 281 -22.92 -4.14 3.04
C SER A 281 -22.81 -3.42 1.71
N GLU A 282 -21.64 -2.88 1.38
CA GLU A 282 -21.43 -2.06 0.19
C GLU A 282 -20.04 -2.27 -0.41
N VAL A 283 -19.99 -2.43 -1.73
CA VAL A 283 -18.78 -2.30 -2.55
C VAL A 283 -19.02 -1.15 -3.53
N GLY A 284 -18.42 0.02 -3.31
CA GLY A 284 -18.71 1.21 -4.11
C GLY A 284 -18.19 1.16 -5.55
N GLY A 285 -17.23 0.27 -5.84
CA GLY A 285 -16.71 -0.04 -7.18
C GLY A 285 -17.04 -1.47 -7.61
N GLY A 286 -16.04 -2.21 -8.10
CA GLY A 286 -16.24 -3.58 -8.60
C GLY A 286 -16.06 -4.67 -7.54
N LEU A 287 -16.77 -5.78 -7.69
CA LEU A 287 -16.52 -7.00 -6.91
C LEU A 287 -16.02 -8.10 -7.85
N MET A 288 -14.77 -8.51 -7.68
CA MET A 288 -14.09 -9.44 -8.58
C MET A 288 -13.68 -10.71 -7.83
N ILE A 289 -14.16 -11.87 -8.30
CA ILE A 289 -13.79 -13.19 -7.76
C ILE A 289 -13.40 -14.06 -8.94
N ILE A 290 -12.09 -14.16 -9.17
CA ILE A 290 -11.56 -14.69 -10.43
C ILE A 290 -10.54 -15.81 -10.14
N ASP A 291 -10.75 -16.97 -10.76
CA ASP A 291 -9.80 -18.08 -10.82
C ASP A 291 -9.35 -18.61 -9.46
N ASN A 292 -10.24 -18.61 -8.47
CA ASN A 292 -10.01 -19.26 -7.18
C ASN A 292 -10.50 -20.72 -7.24
N GLU A 293 -9.57 -21.66 -7.41
CA GLU A 293 -9.88 -23.06 -7.78
C GLU A 293 -10.84 -23.79 -6.82
N LYS A 294 -10.76 -23.48 -5.51
CA LYS A 294 -11.59 -24.11 -4.49
C LYS A 294 -12.89 -23.37 -4.17
N ILE A 295 -13.07 -22.12 -4.61
CA ILE A 295 -14.33 -21.40 -4.44
C ILE A 295 -15.34 -21.97 -5.45
N LYS A 296 -16.19 -22.90 -4.99
CA LYS A 296 -17.29 -23.46 -5.78
C LYS A 296 -18.59 -22.69 -5.60
N LYS A 297 -18.77 -22.05 -4.45
CA LYS A 297 -19.97 -21.29 -4.09
C LYS A 297 -19.58 -19.89 -3.65
N ILE A 298 -20.39 -18.91 -4.03
CA ILE A 298 -20.26 -17.53 -3.57
C ILE A 298 -21.52 -17.22 -2.76
N ASP A 299 -21.48 -17.51 -1.47
CA ASP A 299 -22.55 -17.34 -0.46
C ASP A 299 -22.05 -16.63 0.81
N PHE A 300 -20.81 -16.13 0.80
CA PHE A 300 -20.14 -15.47 1.92
C PHE A 300 -20.36 -13.94 1.98
N PHE A 301 -21.40 -13.43 1.31
CA PHE A 301 -21.80 -12.01 1.34
C PHE A 301 -23.27 -11.82 1.77
N PRO A 302 -23.68 -12.33 2.94
CA PRO A 302 -25.09 -12.34 3.34
C PRO A 302 -25.68 -10.92 3.51
N SER A 303 -24.87 -9.93 3.85
CA SER A 303 -25.32 -8.54 4.09
C SER A 303 -25.14 -7.59 2.90
N LEU A 304 -24.63 -8.06 1.75
CA LEU A 304 -24.26 -7.19 0.64
C LEU A 304 -25.50 -6.62 -0.05
N LYS A 305 -25.66 -5.29 0.01
CA LYS A 305 -26.84 -4.57 -0.49
C LYS A 305 -26.59 -3.89 -1.83
N SER A 306 -25.37 -3.46 -2.09
CA SER A 306 -25.06 -2.72 -3.31
C SER A 306 -23.64 -2.90 -3.81
N VAL A 307 -23.53 -2.97 -5.14
CA VAL A 307 -22.26 -2.86 -5.89
C VAL A 307 -22.36 -1.63 -6.80
N GLY A 308 -21.48 -0.64 -6.59
CA GLY A 308 -21.51 0.62 -7.33
C GLY A 308 -20.87 0.53 -8.73
N GLY A 309 -20.11 -0.52 -9.00
CA GLY A 309 -19.58 -0.88 -10.30
C GLY A 309 -20.11 -2.22 -10.80
N ALA A 310 -19.24 -3.05 -11.38
CA ALA A 310 -19.59 -4.36 -11.92
C ALA A 310 -19.24 -5.50 -10.95
N ILE A 311 -19.98 -6.60 -11.04
CA ILE A 311 -19.53 -7.89 -10.50
C ILE A 311 -18.92 -8.73 -11.62
N GLU A 312 -17.78 -9.36 -11.35
CA GLU A 312 -17.10 -10.23 -12.30
C GLU A 312 -16.62 -11.51 -11.62
N PHE A 313 -17.25 -12.64 -11.98
CA PHE A 313 -17.01 -13.94 -11.37
C PHE A 313 -16.56 -14.97 -12.39
N HIS A 314 -15.33 -15.45 -12.24
CA HIS A 314 -14.72 -16.44 -13.13
C HIS A 314 -14.20 -17.63 -12.33
N GLY A 315 -14.40 -18.86 -12.83
CA GLY A 315 -13.84 -20.06 -12.22
C GLY A 315 -14.70 -21.30 -12.41
N ASP A 316 -14.61 -22.25 -11.48
CA ASP A 316 -15.45 -23.47 -11.45
C ASP A 316 -16.60 -23.31 -10.45
N ILE A 317 -17.34 -22.21 -10.59
CA ILE A 317 -18.42 -21.80 -9.70
C ILE A 317 -19.68 -22.61 -10.04
N THR A 318 -20.26 -23.29 -9.05
CA THR A 318 -21.49 -24.07 -9.21
C THR A 318 -22.74 -23.27 -8.86
N SER A 319 -22.61 -22.25 -8.01
CA SER A 319 -23.71 -21.38 -7.58
C SER A 319 -23.19 -20.10 -6.92
N ASN A 320 -23.99 -19.05 -6.91
CA ASN A 320 -23.84 -17.89 -6.05
C ASN A 320 -25.22 -17.46 -5.56
N HIS A 321 -25.27 -16.82 -4.39
CA HIS A 321 -26.52 -16.30 -3.84
C HIS A 321 -26.28 -14.97 -3.14
N PHE A 322 -27.20 -14.03 -3.32
CA PHE A 322 -27.19 -12.76 -2.59
C PHE A 322 -28.58 -12.47 -1.99
N ASP A 323 -28.71 -12.67 -0.68
CA ASP A 323 -29.98 -12.48 0.04
C ASP A 323 -30.48 -11.03 -0.01
N ASP A 324 -29.56 -10.09 0.21
CA ASP A 324 -29.87 -8.68 0.48
C ASP A 324 -29.53 -7.72 -0.68
N LEU A 325 -29.03 -8.25 -1.79
CA LEU A 325 -28.53 -7.43 -2.90
C LEU A 325 -29.68 -6.72 -3.62
N LYS A 326 -29.60 -5.39 -3.68
CA LYS A 326 -30.66 -4.54 -4.24
C LYS A 326 -30.26 -3.91 -5.57
N ILE A 327 -28.98 -3.62 -5.73
CA ILE A 327 -28.52 -2.88 -6.91
C ILE A 327 -27.07 -3.21 -7.28
N ILE A 328 -26.86 -3.36 -8.59
CA ILE A 328 -25.56 -3.34 -9.25
C ILE A 328 -25.63 -2.21 -10.28
N LYS A 329 -24.86 -1.13 -10.12
CA LYS A 329 -24.92 0.02 -11.05
C LYS A 329 -24.11 -0.18 -12.34
N GLY A 330 -23.35 -1.27 -12.42
CA GLY A 330 -22.58 -1.67 -13.60
C GLY A 330 -23.10 -2.96 -14.22
N SER A 331 -22.18 -3.79 -14.70
CA SER A 331 -22.52 -5.08 -15.31
C SER A 331 -22.43 -6.24 -14.31
N ALA A 332 -23.13 -7.32 -14.57
CA ALA A 332 -22.93 -8.60 -13.90
C ALA A 332 -22.37 -9.60 -14.90
N ILE A 333 -21.13 -10.05 -14.69
CA ILE A 333 -20.45 -10.98 -15.59
C ILE A 333 -20.10 -12.24 -14.80
N LEU A 334 -20.59 -13.39 -15.25
CA LEU A 334 -20.26 -14.69 -14.69
C LEU A 334 -19.80 -15.64 -15.80
N LYS A 335 -18.59 -16.18 -15.67
CA LYS A 335 -18.03 -17.17 -16.59
C LYS A 335 -17.58 -18.38 -15.80
N SER A 336 -18.48 -19.35 -15.67
CA SER A 336 -18.19 -20.61 -15.01
C SER A 336 -17.74 -21.69 -16.00
N SER A 337 -16.74 -22.46 -15.58
CA SER A 337 -16.33 -23.73 -16.20
C SER A 337 -17.21 -24.91 -15.78
N SER A 338 -18.07 -24.72 -14.78
CA SER A 338 -18.97 -25.74 -14.25
C SER A 338 -20.15 -25.97 -15.18
N ALA A 339 -20.37 -27.22 -15.57
CA ALA A 339 -21.54 -27.59 -16.37
C ALA A 339 -22.85 -27.54 -15.57
N VAL A 340 -22.80 -27.53 -14.24
CA VAL A 340 -24.01 -27.51 -13.41
C VAL A 340 -24.53 -26.10 -13.12
N PHE A 341 -23.74 -25.06 -13.38
CA PHE A 341 -24.18 -23.67 -13.19
C PHE A 341 -25.39 -23.36 -14.10
N ASP A 342 -26.45 -22.80 -13.52
CA ASP A 342 -27.68 -22.44 -14.23
C ASP A 342 -27.71 -20.94 -14.53
N CYS A 343 -27.32 -20.58 -15.75
CA CYS A 343 -27.36 -19.18 -16.20
C CYS A 343 -28.79 -18.63 -16.28
N GLY A 344 -29.78 -19.46 -16.63
CA GLY A 344 -31.15 -18.98 -16.75
C GLY A 344 -31.73 -18.57 -15.40
N ASP A 345 -31.49 -19.38 -14.38
CA ASP A 345 -31.86 -19.07 -12.99
C ASP A 345 -31.12 -17.84 -12.48
N TRP A 346 -29.79 -17.81 -12.61
CA TRP A 346 -28.97 -16.69 -12.15
C TRP A 346 -29.37 -15.36 -12.80
N MET A 347 -29.50 -15.33 -14.13
CA MET A 347 -29.87 -14.11 -14.85
C MET A 347 -31.28 -13.64 -14.49
N LYS A 348 -32.23 -14.54 -14.23
CA LYS A 348 -33.63 -14.19 -13.96
C LYS A 348 -33.90 -13.83 -12.50
N ASN A 349 -33.31 -14.58 -11.58
CA ASN A 349 -33.67 -14.57 -10.16
C ASN A 349 -32.62 -13.86 -9.30
N GLU A 350 -31.34 -13.97 -9.61
CA GLU A 350 -30.26 -13.36 -8.81
C GLU A 350 -29.92 -11.95 -9.27
N VAL A 351 -29.56 -11.75 -10.56
CA VAL A 351 -28.96 -10.47 -11.01
C VAL A 351 -29.82 -9.62 -11.94
N GLY A 352 -30.73 -10.21 -12.72
CA GLY A 352 -31.47 -9.49 -13.76
C GLY A 352 -32.36 -8.37 -13.23
N LYS A 353 -32.83 -8.46 -11.99
CA LYS A 353 -33.67 -7.43 -11.37
C LYS A 353 -32.90 -6.36 -10.63
N VAL A 354 -31.61 -6.55 -10.37
CA VAL A 354 -30.78 -5.64 -9.56
C VAL A 354 -29.76 -4.85 -10.39
N VAL A 355 -29.39 -5.34 -11.58
CA VAL A 355 -28.51 -4.61 -12.51
C VAL A 355 -29.20 -3.37 -13.08
N ARG A 356 -28.50 -2.23 -13.13
CA ARG A 356 -28.97 -0.95 -13.72
C ARG A 356 -27.84 -0.33 -14.54
N GLY A 357 -28.05 -0.08 -15.83
CA GLY A 357 -27.12 0.67 -16.69
C GLY A 357 -25.91 -0.11 -17.20
N GLY A 358 -26.08 -1.41 -17.52
CA GLY A 358 -24.98 -2.28 -17.95
C GLY A 358 -25.44 -3.51 -18.74
N LYS A 359 -24.78 -4.65 -18.52
CA LYS A 359 -25.21 -5.94 -19.07
C LYS A 359 -25.17 -7.03 -18.01
N VAL A 360 -26.01 -8.03 -18.18
CA VAL A 360 -25.89 -9.33 -17.53
C VAL A 360 -25.31 -10.30 -18.55
N GLU A 361 -24.15 -10.87 -18.26
CA GLU A 361 -23.49 -11.85 -19.10
C GLU A 361 -23.23 -13.12 -18.29
N CYS A 362 -23.72 -14.27 -18.75
CA CYS A 362 -23.52 -15.54 -18.09
C CYS A 362 -23.01 -16.62 -19.05
N GLY A 363 -21.94 -17.31 -18.67
CA GLY A 363 -21.46 -18.53 -19.30
C GLY A 363 -21.36 -19.66 -18.30
N SER A 364 -21.87 -20.84 -18.68
CA SER A 364 -21.66 -22.08 -17.94
C SER A 364 -20.76 -23.04 -18.73
N GLY A 365 -20.21 -24.06 -18.07
CA GLY A 365 -19.36 -25.08 -18.70
C GLY A 365 -20.07 -25.91 -19.78
N LYS A 366 -21.38 -25.74 -19.98
CA LYS A 366 -22.17 -26.38 -21.04
C LYS A 366 -21.94 -25.76 -22.42
N SER A 367 -21.48 -24.52 -22.50
CA SER A 367 -21.39 -23.75 -23.76
C SER A 367 -20.11 -22.92 -23.82
N ALA A 368 -19.53 -22.81 -25.02
CA ALA A 368 -18.44 -21.88 -25.31
C ALA A 368 -18.92 -20.44 -25.55
N LYS A 369 -20.24 -20.21 -25.56
CA LYS A 369 -20.87 -18.89 -25.68
C LYS A 369 -21.50 -18.46 -24.36
N THR A 370 -21.53 -17.16 -24.12
CA THR A 370 -22.27 -16.55 -23.00
C THR A 370 -23.63 -16.04 -23.46
N GLU A 371 -24.62 -16.12 -22.58
CA GLU A 371 -25.91 -15.46 -22.72
C GLU A 371 -25.77 -14.01 -22.24
N VAL A 372 -26.34 -13.06 -23.00
CA VAL A 372 -26.19 -11.63 -22.73
C VAL A 372 -27.55 -10.93 -22.73
N LEU A 373 -27.81 -10.18 -21.67
CA LEU A 373 -28.90 -9.21 -21.58
C LEU A 373 -28.30 -7.81 -21.43
N LEU A 374 -28.72 -6.87 -22.27
CA LEU A 374 -28.40 -5.46 -22.12
C LEU A 374 -29.48 -4.84 -21.23
N VAL A 375 -29.07 -4.11 -20.19
CA VAL A 375 -29.97 -3.56 -19.16
C VAL A 375 -29.75 -2.06 -19.05
N ASP A 376 -30.80 -1.28 -19.25
CA ASP A 376 -30.71 0.17 -19.13
C ASP A 376 -30.76 0.66 -17.68
N GLU A 377 -30.72 1.97 -17.47
CA GLU A 377 -30.77 2.59 -16.13
C GLU A 377 -32.12 2.40 -15.42
N SER A 378 -33.19 2.13 -16.16
CA SER A 378 -34.53 1.88 -15.62
C SER A 378 -34.73 0.41 -15.22
N GLY A 379 -33.85 -0.48 -15.70
CA GLY A 379 -33.92 -1.93 -15.50
C GLY A 379 -34.62 -2.68 -16.63
N GLU A 380 -34.96 -2.01 -17.73
CA GLU A 380 -35.48 -2.71 -18.91
C GLU A 380 -34.36 -3.47 -19.61
N SER A 381 -34.64 -4.73 -19.96
CA SER A 381 -33.65 -5.65 -20.53
C SER A 381 -33.99 -6.05 -21.95
N THR A 382 -33.00 -6.02 -22.84
CA THR A 382 -33.09 -6.56 -24.21
C THR A 382 -32.02 -7.63 -24.44
N GLN A 383 -32.27 -8.54 -25.39
CA GLN A 383 -31.30 -9.58 -25.71
C GLN A 383 -30.09 -8.98 -26.44
N GLY A 384 -28.90 -9.23 -25.92
CA GLY A 384 -27.63 -8.85 -26.53
C GLY A 384 -27.04 -9.96 -27.41
N GLU A 385 -25.99 -9.62 -28.14
CA GLU A 385 -25.21 -10.62 -28.87
C GLU A 385 -24.50 -11.57 -27.89
N PRO A 386 -24.53 -12.90 -28.12
CA PRO A 386 -23.80 -13.85 -27.30
C PRO A 386 -22.29 -13.56 -27.26
N GLY A 387 -21.71 -13.56 -26.07
CA GLY A 387 -20.27 -13.43 -25.88
C GLY A 387 -19.54 -14.77 -25.88
N VAL A 388 -18.30 -14.77 -25.40
CA VAL A 388 -17.43 -15.96 -25.36
C VAL A 388 -17.18 -16.39 -23.91
N ASN A 389 -17.42 -17.69 -23.65
CA ASN A 389 -17.08 -18.33 -22.40
C ASN A 389 -15.72 -19.02 -22.48
N ASP A 390 -14.66 -18.23 -22.24
CA ASP A 390 -13.26 -18.71 -22.25
C ASP A 390 -12.95 -19.70 -21.11
N ASN A 391 -13.85 -19.85 -20.13
CA ASN A 391 -13.73 -20.82 -19.04
C ASN A 391 -14.33 -22.20 -19.36
N SER A 392 -15.02 -22.36 -20.50
CA SER A 392 -15.57 -23.68 -20.85
C SER A 392 -14.45 -24.68 -21.21
N LYS A 393 -14.48 -25.89 -20.64
CA LYS A 393 -13.53 -26.98 -20.99
C LYS A 393 -13.66 -27.46 -22.45
N ASN A 394 -14.72 -27.05 -23.14
CA ASN A 394 -15.02 -27.41 -24.53
C ASN A 394 -14.43 -26.45 -25.57
N VAL A 395 -13.43 -25.61 -25.22
CA VAL A 395 -12.61 -24.93 -26.23
C VAL A 395 -11.69 -25.96 -26.90
N SER A 396 -12.26 -26.75 -27.82
CA SER A 396 -11.49 -27.35 -28.89
C SER A 396 -10.86 -26.19 -29.67
N ARG A 397 -9.54 -26.02 -29.55
CA ARG A 397 -8.76 -25.23 -30.51
C ARG A 397 -8.96 -25.84 -31.89
N HIS A 398 -9.95 -25.35 -32.63
CA HIS A 398 -9.99 -25.56 -34.06
C HIS A 398 -8.89 -24.68 -34.65
N GLU A 399 -7.68 -25.24 -34.76
CA GLU A 399 -6.75 -24.83 -35.81
C GLU A 399 -7.44 -25.11 -37.15
N SER A 400 -8.09 -24.11 -37.72
CA SER A 400 -8.46 -24.14 -39.13
C SER A 400 -7.20 -23.93 -39.94
N SER A 401 -6.60 -25.04 -40.36
CA SER A 401 -5.65 -25.10 -41.46
C SER A 401 -6.30 -24.56 -42.74
N ILE A 402 -5.92 -23.35 -43.15
CA ILE A 402 -6.07 -22.90 -44.54
C ILE A 402 -4.69 -22.48 -45.03
N GLY A 403 -4.30 -23.12 -46.14
CA GLY A 403 -2.95 -23.15 -46.66
C GLY A 403 -2.38 -21.80 -47.05
N GLN A 404 -1.05 -21.75 -46.99
CA GLN A 404 -0.20 -20.69 -47.51
C GLN A 404 -0.54 -20.33 -48.96
N LYS A 405 -0.78 -19.04 -49.21
CA LYS A 405 -0.19 -18.35 -50.35
C LYS A 405 0.28 -16.96 -49.91
N SER A 406 1.57 -16.74 -50.11
CA SER A 406 2.27 -15.47 -49.94
C SER A 406 1.82 -14.46 -51.00
N GLU A 407 1.52 -13.23 -50.59
CA GLU A 407 2.08 -12.02 -51.19
C GLU A 407 1.72 -10.79 -50.36
N ALA A 408 2.68 -9.87 -50.27
CA ALA A 408 2.67 -8.72 -49.39
C ALA A 408 1.87 -7.54 -49.97
N ASN A 409 0.99 -6.92 -49.18
CA ASN A 409 1.07 -5.47 -48.97
C ASN A 409 0.27 -4.96 -47.75
N LYS A 410 0.80 -3.88 -47.18
CA LYS A 410 0.46 -3.20 -45.92
C LYS A 410 -1.00 -2.74 -45.80
N SER A 411 -1.61 -2.92 -44.63
CA SER A 411 -2.20 -1.81 -43.84
C SER A 411 -2.60 -2.25 -42.42
N ARG A 412 -2.65 -1.26 -41.53
CA ARG A 412 -2.85 -1.30 -40.07
C ARG A 412 -4.26 -1.78 -39.70
N PHE A 413 -4.39 -2.62 -38.66
CA PHE A 413 -5.40 -2.41 -37.60
C PHE A 413 -5.10 -3.24 -36.32
N SER A 414 -4.64 -2.49 -35.29
CA SER A 414 -4.72 -2.63 -33.81
C SER A 414 -4.83 -4.04 -33.19
N LEU A 415 -3.93 -4.53 -32.32
CA LEU A 415 -3.15 -3.88 -31.25
C LEU A 415 -4.02 -3.11 -30.24
N LYS A 416 -5.01 -3.76 -29.62
CA LYS A 416 -5.75 -3.18 -28.47
C LYS A 416 -6.06 -4.10 -27.30
N LEU A 417 -5.70 -5.39 -27.32
CA LEU A 417 -6.06 -6.30 -26.21
C LEU A 417 -4.87 -6.79 -25.36
N ALA A 418 -3.64 -6.58 -25.81
CA ALA A 418 -2.43 -6.97 -25.06
C ALA A 418 -1.81 -5.82 -24.22
N MET A 419 -2.42 -4.62 -24.20
CA MET A 419 -1.86 -3.44 -23.53
C MET A 419 -2.59 -3.02 -22.23
N VAL A 420 -3.62 -3.74 -21.79
CA VAL A 420 -4.36 -3.34 -20.56
C VAL A 420 -3.86 -4.09 -19.31
N ILE A 421 -3.28 -5.29 -19.47
CA ILE A 421 -2.75 -6.06 -18.33
C ILE A 421 -1.26 -5.78 -18.09
N ALA A 422 -0.50 -5.35 -19.12
CA ALA A 422 0.92 -5.04 -18.98
C ALA A 422 1.22 -3.63 -18.44
N VAL A 423 0.24 -2.70 -18.45
CA VAL A 423 0.46 -1.32 -17.99
C VAL A 423 0.40 -1.18 -16.46
N TYR A 424 -0.27 -2.10 -15.76
CA TYR A 424 -0.28 -2.11 -14.29
C TYR A 424 0.93 -2.85 -13.66
N SER A 425 1.56 -3.78 -14.37
CA SER A 425 2.77 -4.46 -13.89
C SER A 425 4.08 -3.74 -14.26
N PHE A 426 4.08 -2.88 -15.29
CA PHE A 426 5.29 -2.15 -15.69
C PHE A 426 5.46 -0.76 -15.04
N SER A 427 4.38 -0.18 -14.50
CA SER A 427 4.45 1.06 -13.71
C SER A 427 5.20 0.90 -12.38
N MET A 428 5.41 -0.34 -11.90
CA MET A 428 6.20 -0.59 -10.70
C MET A 428 7.68 -0.85 -10.99
N LEU A 429 8.04 -1.21 -12.22
CA LEU A 429 9.42 -1.55 -12.59
C LEU A 429 10.24 -0.32 -13.05
N LEU A 430 9.60 0.83 -13.29
CA LEU A 430 10.30 2.07 -13.69
C LEU A 430 10.40 3.13 -12.58
N GLN A 431 10.07 2.76 -11.34
CA GLN A 431 10.42 3.53 -10.12
C GLN A 431 11.54 2.85 -9.31
N MET A 432 12.17 1.82 -9.86
CA MET A 432 13.37 1.16 -9.31
C MET A 432 14.57 1.20 -10.27
N LEU A 433 14.72 2.32 -11.00
CA LEU A 433 15.99 2.76 -11.58
C LEU A 433 16.28 4.19 -11.14
#